data_AF-A0A5B8XTV9-F1
#
_entry.id   AF-A0A5B8XTV9-F1
#
_cell.length_a   1.000
_cell.length_b   1.000
_cell.length_c   1.000
_cell.angle_alpha   90.00
_cell.angle_beta   90.00
_cell.angle_gamma   90.00
#
_symmetry.space_group_name_H-M   'P 1'
#
loop_
_entity.id
_entity.type
_entity.pdbx_description
1 polymer ?
#
loop_
_entity_poly.entity_id
_entity_poly.type
_entity_poly.pdbx_seq_one_letter_code
_entity_poly.pdbx_strand_id
1 'polypeptide(L)' 'MKSTVRSLHPALQAMLPRIAQHMAHEWRPIFDEKEEAENFLKKIQNDDLSFELNPVWAINHIDLTSSRIVGWSVTQEIN' A
#
# COMPACT_ATOMS: atom_id res chain seq x y z
N MET A 1 -24.77 0.50 6.43
CA MET A 1 -24.72 1.19 5.13
C MET A 1 -23.26 1.53 4.84
N LYS A 2 -22.65 0.99 3.76
CA LYS A 2 -21.30 1.38 3.35
C LYS A 2 -21.40 2.76 2.69
N SER A 3 -20.84 3.81 3.31
CA SER A 3 -20.76 5.12 2.68
C SER A 3 -19.78 5.05 1.51
N THR A 4 -20.27 5.18 0.29
CA THR A 4 -19.41 5.32 -0.88
C THR A 4 -18.77 6.71 -0.79
N VAL A 5 -17.53 6.78 -0.32
CA VAL A 5 -16.74 8.01 -0.30
C VAL A 5 -16.58 8.47 -1.76
N ARG A 6 -17.25 9.56 -2.12
CA ARG A 6 -17.11 10.20 -3.43
C ARG A 6 -16.21 11.41 -3.26
N SER A 7 -15.17 11.52 -4.09
CA SER A 7 -14.36 12.73 -4.14
C SER A 7 -15.20 13.88 -4.67
N LEU A 8 -15.04 15.08 -4.09
CA LEU A 8 -15.68 16.31 -4.56
C LEU A 8 -15.07 16.82 -5.90
N HIS A 9 -13.96 16.23 -6.34
CA HIS A 9 -13.27 16.60 -7.56
C HIS A 9 -13.58 15.59 -8.69
N PRO A 10 -14.35 15.98 -9.73
CA PRO A 10 -14.75 15.08 -10.82
C PRO A 10 -13.56 14.43 -11.55
N ALA A 11 -12.45 15.17 -11.71
CA ALA A 11 -11.24 14.67 -12.32
C ALA A 11 -10.62 13.51 -11.51
N LEU A 12 -10.55 13.64 -10.17
CA LEU A 12 -10.07 12.57 -9.30
C LEU A 12 -11.02 11.36 -9.33
N GLN A 13 -12.33 11.61 -9.33
CA GLN A 13 -13.33 10.55 -9.41
C GLN A 13 -13.22 9.74 -10.72
N ALA A 14 -12.88 10.40 -11.84
CA ALA A 14 -12.66 9.75 -13.13
C ALA A 14 -11.34 8.93 -13.19
N MET A 15 -10.35 9.25 -12.34
CA MET A 15 -9.09 8.51 -12.26
C MET A 15 -9.17 7.26 -11.39
N LEU A 16 -10.11 7.20 -10.43
CA LEU A 16 -10.25 6.07 -9.50
C LEU A 16 -10.31 4.68 -10.19
N PRO A 17 -11.05 4.47 -11.30
CA PRO A 17 -11.07 3.16 -11.95
C PRO A 17 -9.71 2.73 -12.51
N ARG A 18 -8.94 3.68 -13.08
CA ARG A 18 -7.59 3.39 -13.59
C ARG A 18 -6.63 3.08 -12.45
N ILE A 19 -6.70 3.83 -11.35
CA ILE A 19 -5.88 3.58 -10.16
C ILE A 19 -6.23 2.22 -9.56
N ALA A 20 -7.51 1.90 -9.43
CA ALA A 20 -7.98 0.61 -8.91
C ALA A 20 -7.53 -0.56 -9.79
N GLN A 21 -7.52 -0.40 -11.12
CA GLN A 21 -7.00 -1.40 -12.04
C GLN A 21 -5.50 -1.65 -11.81
N HIS A 22 -4.68 -0.60 -11.67
CA HIS A 22 -3.26 -0.77 -11.36
C HIS A 22 -3.04 -1.42 -9.98
N MET A 23 -3.81 -1.02 -8.96
CA MET A 23 -3.72 -1.59 -7.62
C MET A 23 -4.17 -3.05 -7.54
N ALA A 24 -5.15 -3.46 -8.37
CA ALA A 24 -5.67 -4.82 -8.35
C ALA A 24 -4.72 -5.86 -8.97
N HIS A 25 -3.76 -5.44 -9.80
CA HIS A 25 -2.83 -6.35 -10.48
C HIS A 25 -1.56 -6.63 -9.69
N GLU A 26 -1.24 -5.83 -8.68
CA GLU A 26 -0.06 -6.03 -7.86
C GLU A 26 -0.47 -6.68 -6.53
N TRP A 27 -0.34 -8.00 -6.47
CA TRP A 27 -0.51 -8.74 -5.22
C TRP A 27 0.68 -8.43 -4.30
N ARG A 28 0.57 -7.36 -3.52
CA ARG A 28 1.60 -6.93 -2.57
C ARG A 28 1.33 -7.63 -1.22
N PRO A 29 2.28 -8.42 -0.70
CA PRO A 29 2.13 -9.01 0.63
C PRO A 29 2.12 -7.89 1.67
N ILE A 30 1.17 -7.95 2.61
CA ILE A 30 1.07 -7.07 3.77
C ILE A 30 1.29 -7.92 5.02
N PHE A 31 2.19 -7.48 5.88
CA PHE A 31 2.55 -8.10 7.14
C PHE A 31 2.13 -7.19 8.29
N ASP A 32 1.72 -7.76 9.42
CA ASP A 32 1.31 -6.98 10.59
C ASP A 32 2.54 -6.36 11.27
N GLU A 33 3.62 -7.14 11.37
CA GLU A 33 4.87 -6.72 12.00
C GLU A 33 5.98 -6.41 10.99
N LYS A 34 6.85 -5.46 11.35
CA LYS A 34 8.00 -5.08 10.52
C LYS A 34 8.98 -6.25 10.35
N GLU A 35 9.22 -6.98 11.44
CA GLU A 35 10.16 -8.09 11.48
C GLU A 35 9.76 -9.23 10.53
N GLU A 36 8.45 -9.51 10.44
CA GLU A 36 7.92 -10.51 9.49
C GLU A 36 8.20 -10.12 8.04
N ALA A 37 7.99 -8.85 7.70
CA ALA A 37 8.28 -8.34 6.37
C ALA A 37 9.78 -8.34 6.04
N GLU A 38 10.64 -8.00 7.00
CA GLU A 38 12.10 -8.11 6.85
C GLU A 38 12.56 -9.57 6.68
N ASN A 39 11.95 -10.51 7.41
CA ASN A 39 12.22 -11.93 7.25
C ASN A 39 11.73 -12.48 5.91
N PHE A 40 10.63 -11.94 5.38
CA PHE A 40 10.18 -12.23 4.02
C PHE A 40 11.20 -11.75 2.99
N LEU A 41 11.68 -10.51 3.11
CA LEU A 41 12.72 -9.94 2.25
C LEU A 41 13.98 -10.82 2.19
N LYS A 42 14.50 -11.25 3.35
CA LYS A 42 15.66 -12.14 3.43
C LYS A 42 15.46 -13.48 2.70
N LYS A 43 14.22 -13.99 2.65
CA LYS A 43 13.89 -15.26 1.98
C LYS A 43 13.80 -15.12 0.46
N ILE A 44 13.37 -13.94 -0.02
CA ILE A 44 13.17 -13.68 -1.46
C ILE A 44 14.36 -12.98 -2.11
N GLN A 45 15.44 -12.77 -1.35
CA GLN A 45 16.70 -12.17 -1.79
C GLN A 45 17.44 -13.15 -2.74
N ASN A 46 16.81 -13.47 -3.87
CA ASN A 46 17.44 -14.07 -5.03
C ASN A 46 17.96 -12.92 -5.91
N ASP A 47 19.20 -13.05 -6.34
CA ASP A 47 19.98 -12.03 -7.05
C ASP A 47 19.21 -11.43 -8.24
N ASP A 48 19.36 -10.11 -8.42
CA ASP A 48 18.81 -9.17 -9.43
C ASP A 48 17.54 -8.38 -9.11
N LEU A 49 16.83 -8.61 -7.99
CA LEU A 49 15.66 -7.79 -7.62
C LEU A 49 15.87 -6.99 -6.33
N SER A 50 15.84 -5.66 -6.44
CA SER A 50 15.75 -4.76 -5.29
C SER A 50 14.31 -4.69 -4.80
N PHE A 51 14.11 -4.91 -3.51
CA PHE A 51 12.81 -4.79 -2.85
C PHE A 51 12.90 -3.75 -1.72
N GLU A 52 11.87 -2.92 -1.63
CA GLU A 52 11.72 -1.90 -0.59
C GLU A 52 10.61 -2.28 0.39
N LEU A 53 10.81 -1.85 1.64
CA LEU A 53 9.87 -2.01 2.73
C LEU A 53 9.07 -0.73 2.93
N ASN A 54 7.75 -0.82 2.74
CA ASN A 54 6.84 0.32 2.76
C ASN A 54 5.81 0.21 3.90
N PRO A 55 5.73 1.18 4.84
CA PRO A 55 4.71 1.16 5.87
C PRO A 55 3.31 1.35 5.28
N VAL A 56 2.36 0.54 5.73
CA VAL A 56 0.94 0.66 5.37
C VAL A 56 0.25 1.54 6.39
N TRP A 57 -0.24 2.69 5.95
CA TRP A 57 -0.89 3.68 6.81
C TRP A 57 -2.40 3.53 6.79
N ALA A 58 -3.00 3.48 7.98
CA ALA A 58 -4.41 3.80 8.17
C ALA A 58 -4.52 5.32 8.38
N ILE A 59 -4.84 6.03 7.30
CA ILE A 59 -4.98 7.49 7.33
C ILE A 59 -6.35 7.85 7.89
N ASN A 60 -6.37 8.66 8.94
CA ASN A 60 -7.60 9.29 9.41
C ASN A 60 -7.79 10.63 8.68
N HIS A 61 -8.77 10.68 7.78
CA HIS A 61 -9.05 11.86 6.96
C HIS A 61 -9.70 13.03 7.73
N ILE A 62 -10.07 12.85 9.00
CA ILE A 62 -10.62 13.90 9.87
C ILE A 62 -9.52 14.52 10.73
N ASP A 63 -8.62 13.68 11.26
CA ASP A 63 -7.48 14.10 12.09
C ASP A 63 -6.22 13.33 11.70
N LEU A 64 -5.35 13.99 10.94
CA LEU A 64 -4.13 13.39 10.43
C LEU A 64 -3.17 12.96 11.53
N THR A 65 -3.18 13.59 12.70
CA THR A 65 -2.28 13.24 13.83
C THR A 65 -2.60 11.89 14.44
N SER A 66 -3.84 11.41 14.26
CA SER A 66 -4.29 10.08 14.70
C SER A 66 -4.01 8.97 13.67
N SER A 67 -3.43 9.31 12.52
CA SER A 67 -3.04 8.32 11.51
C SER A 67 -1.93 7.43 12.04
N ARG A 68 -1.99 6.14 11.72
CA ARG A 68 -1.02 5.15 12.25
C ARG A 68 -0.65 4.11 11.22
N ILE A 69 0.51 3.50 11.43
CA ILE A 69 0.94 2.33 10.68
C ILE A 69 0.13 1.13 11.18
N VAL A 70 -0.42 0.37 10.24
CA VAL A 70 -1.22 -0.85 10.51
C VAL A 70 -0.60 -2.11 9.91
N GLY A 71 0.53 -1.96 9.22
CA GLY A 71 1.28 -3.08 8.67
C GLY A 71 2.44 -2.60 7.80
N TRP A 72 3.07 -3.55 7.13
CA TRP A 72 4.23 -3.35 6.27
C TRP A 72 4.05 -4.11 4.97
N SER A 73 4.34 -3.45 3.86
CA SER A 73 4.27 -4.04 2.53
C SER A 73 5.67 -4.11 1.92
N VAL A 74 5.87 -5.09 1.05
CA VAL A 74 7.10 -5.23 0.27
C VAL A 74 6.79 -4.93 -1.18
N THR A 75 7.60 -4.08 -1.80
CA THR A 75 7.44 -3.67 -3.20
C THR A 75 8.75 -3.83 -3.94
N GLN A 76 8.70 -4.30 -5.16
CA GLN A 76 9.87 -4.30 -6.03
C GLN A 76 10.18 -2.86 -6.46
N GLU A 77 11.45 -2.49 -6.41
CA GLU A 77 11.93 -1.23 -6.96
C GLU A 77 11.84 -1.33 -8.49
N ILE A 78 11.14 -0.38 -9.11
CA ILE A 78 11.02 -0.30 -10.57
C ILE A 78 12.08 0.70 -11.04
N ASN A 79 13.17 0.19 -11.62
CA ASN A 79 14.16 1.01 -12.34
C ASN A 79 13.60 1.56 -13.66
#